data_AF-A0A2T1EBP6-F1
#
_entry.id   AF-A0A2T1EBP6-F1
#
_cell.length_a   1.000
_cell.length_b   1.000
_cell.length_c   1.000
_cell.angle_alpha   90.00
_cell.angle_beta   90.00
_cell.angle_gamma   90.00
#
_symmetry.space_group_name_H-M   'P 1'
#
loop_
_entity.id
_entity.type
_entity.pdbx_description
1 polymer ?
#
loop_
_entity_poly.entity_id
_entity_poly.type
_entity_poly.pdbx_seq_one_letter_code
_entity_poly.pdbx_strand_id
1 'polypeptide(L)'
;MVWPFKPRFQKQIARIEINGAIAGATRKRVLDALKTVEERRFPALLLRIDSPGGTVGDSQEIYDALKRLQRKTKIVASFGNISASGGVYIGMGAEHIVANPGTITGSIGVILRGNNLERLLDKVGVSFKVVKSGPYKDILAFDREITEPEKTILQELIDVSYQQFVQTVADGRKLAVETVRSFADGRVFTGQQALNLGLVDRLGTEEDARCWAAELAGLDPEKTRCFTLEERKPLLNRLVSRESSQFSQLAALPGFATSIEWLEFELSTSGLPLWLYRP
;
A
#
# COMPACT_ATOMS: atom_id res chain seq x y z
N MET A 1 -32.96 8.07 26.93
CA MET A 1 -32.65 9.50 26.70
C MET A 1 -32.09 9.63 25.29
N VAL A 2 -32.93 10.03 24.33
CA VAL A 2 -32.57 10.08 22.91
C VAL A 2 -31.92 11.44 22.64
N TRP A 3 -30.61 11.47 22.51
CA TRP A 3 -29.85 12.68 22.21
C TRP A 3 -30.15 13.10 20.76
N PRO A 4 -30.70 14.31 20.49
CA PRO A 4 -31.26 14.65 19.17
C PRO A 4 -30.20 14.92 18.09
N PHE A 5 -28.90 14.86 18.43
CA PHE A 5 -27.81 15.12 17.51
C PHE A 5 -26.99 13.85 17.25
N LYS A 6 -27.08 13.30 16.03
CA LYS A 6 -26.11 12.30 15.55
C LYS A 6 -24.70 12.90 15.62
N PRO A 7 -23.70 12.18 16.15
CA PRO A 7 -22.30 12.61 16.15
C PRO A 7 -21.87 13.10 14.77
N ARG A 8 -21.08 14.20 14.71
CA ARG A 8 -20.66 14.86 13.46
C ARG A 8 -20.09 13.88 12.41
N PHE A 9 -19.40 12.83 12.84
CA PHE A 9 -18.80 11.80 11.98
C PHE A 9 -19.80 10.85 11.33
N GLN A 10 -21.01 10.69 11.89
CA GLN A 10 -22.08 9.87 11.31
C GLN A 10 -22.72 10.49 10.06
N LYS A 11 -22.33 11.73 9.71
CA LYS A 11 -22.75 12.45 8.51
C LYS A 11 -21.59 12.70 7.54
N GLN A 12 -20.48 12.00 7.72
CA GLN A 12 -19.25 12.18 6.93
C GLN A 12 -18.76 10.83 6.40
N ILE A 13 -17.97 10.89 5.34
CA ILE A 13 -17.25 9.72 4.82
C ILE A 13 -15.83 9.78 5.39
N ALA A 14 -15.33 8.69 5.97
CA ALA A 14 -13.91 8.60 6.28
C ALA A 14 -13.12 8.44 4.99
N ARG A 15 -11.97 9.11 4.85
CA ARG A 15 -11.07 8.90 3.72
C ARG A 15 -9.71 8.44 4.24
N ILE A 16 -9.24 7.31 3.74
CA ILE A 16 -7.88 6.80 3.98
C ILE A 16 -7.18 6.74 2.63
N GLU A 17 -6.00 7.35 2.56
CA GLU A 17 -5.15 7.31 1.37
C GLU A 17 -3.94 6.40 1.62
N ILE A 18 -3.65 5.55 0.63
CA ILE A 18 -2.53 4.62 0.62
C ILE A 18 -1.71 4.94 -0.61
N ASN A 19 -0.61 5.68 -0.41
CA ASN A 19 0.30 6.07 -1.47
C ASN A 19 1.63 5.32 -1.30
N GLY A 20 2.17 4.82 -2.42
CA GLY A 20 3.48 4.18 -2.46
C GLY A 20 3.46 2.72 -1.98
N ALA A 21 4.64 2.21 -1.61
CA ALA A 21 4.80 0.81 -1.24
C ALA A 21 4.09 0.45 0.08
N ILE A 22 3.50 -0.74 0.12
CA ILE A 22 2.86 -1.30 1.31
C ILE A 22 3.91 -2.09 2.11
N ALA A 23 4.32 -1.51 3.24
CA ALA A 23 5.22 -2.13 4.19
C ALA A 23 4.75 -1.85 5.62
N GLY A 24 5.54 -2.24 6.63
CA GLY A 24 5.18 -2.14 8.04
C GLY A 24 4.70 -0.76 8.51
N ALA A 25 5.29 0.32 8.02
CA ALA A 25 4.85 1.69 8.35
C ALA A 25 3.45 1.99 7.80
N THR A 26 3.23 1.69 6.50
CA THR A 26 1.93 1.82 5.83
C THR A 26 0.87 0.97 6.54
N ARG A 27 1.18 -0.29 6.86
CA ARG A 27 0.28 -1.18 7.60
C ARG A 27 -0.14 -0.57 8.93
N LYS A 28 0.82 -0.20 9.79
CA LYS A 28 0.53 0.34 11.12
C LYS A 28 -0.40 1.54 11.04
N ARG A 29 -0.09 2.48 10.14
CA ARG A 29 -0.91 3.67 9.90
C ARG A 29 -2.32 3.32 9.46
N VAL A 30 -2.47 2.45 8.47
CA VAL A 30 -3.78 2.07 7.92
C VAL A 30 -4.61 1.38 9.00
N LEU A 31 -4.02 0.46 9.78
CA LEU A 31 -4.72 -0.22 10.88
C LEU A 31 -5.20 0.77 11.97
N ASP A 32 -4.36 1.74 12.36
CA ASP A 32 -4.76 2.79 13.31
C ASP A 32 -5.89 3.68 12.76
N ALA A 33 -5.84 3.98 11.45
CA ALA A 33 -6.90 4.72 10.78
C ALA A 33 -8.20 3.92 10.75
N LEU A 34 -8.18 2.63 10.38
CA LEU A 34 -9.36 1.75 10.37
C LEU A 34 -9.99 1.62 11.76
N LYS A 35 -9.17 1.52 12.81
CA LYS A 35 -9.65 1.55 14.20
C LYS A 35 -10.38 2.86 14.50
N THR A 36 -9.83 3.99 14.07
CA THR A 36 -10.48 5.31 14.21
C THR A 36 -11.81 5.38 13.45
N VAL A 37 -11.89 4.77 12.25
CA VAL A 37 -13.13 4.68 11.46
C VAL A 37 -14.22 3.95 12.25
N GLU A 38 -13.88 2.82 12.84
CA GLU A 38 -14.81 2.00 13.64
C GLU A 38 -15.24 2.72 14.93
N GLU A 39 -14.29 3.24 15.71
CA GLU A 39 -14.55 3.92 16.99
C GLU A 39 -15.43 5.16 16.83
N ARG A 40 -15.19 5.96 15.79
CA ARG A 40 -15.99 7.15 15.47
C ARG A 40 -17.28 6.84 14.72
N ARG A 41 -17.51 5.56 14.38
CA ARG A 41 -18.71 5.05 13.71
C ARG A 41 -19.01 5.79 12.41
N PHE A 42 -18.00 5.93 11.56
CA PHE A 42 -18.24 6.46 10.22
C PHE A 42 -19.13 5.47 9.43
N PRO A 43 -20.15 5.97 8.73
CA PRO A 43 -21.08 5.12 7.97
C PRO A 43 -20.43 4.57 6.69
N ALA A 44 -19.46 5.29 6.13
CA ALA A 44 -18.69 4.86 4.96
C ALA A 44 -17.20 5.24 5.05
N LEU A 45 -16.38 4.46 4.33
CA LEU A 45 -14.96 4.64 4.09
C LEU A 45 -14.71 4.70 2.58
N LEU A 46 -14.12 5.80 2.14
CA LEU A 46 -13.44 5.92 0.84
C LEU A 46 -11.98 5.52 1.01
N LEU A 47 -11.59 4.40 0.41
CA LEU A 47 -10.22 3.89 0.43
C LEU A 47 -9.51 4.25 -0.88
N ARG A 48 -8.71 5.31 -0.87
CA ARG A 48 -7.92 5.74 -2.03
C ARG A 48 -6.60 4.97 -2.08
N ILE A 49 -6.36 4.22 -3.14
CA ILE A 49 -5.16 3.39 -3.30
C ILE A 49 -4.37 3.91 -4.50
N ASP A 50 -3.13 4.31 -4.29
CA ASP A 50 -2.16 4.63 -5.34
C ASP A 50 -0.83 3.94 -5.00
N SER A 51 -0.75 2.64 -5.29
CA SER A 51 0.31 1.75 -4.81
C SER A 51 0.75 0.73 -5.87
N PRO A 52 2.07 0.53 -6.07
CA PRO A 52 2.60 -0.55 -6.90
C PRO A 52 2.51 -1.93 -6.21
N GLY A 53 2.10 -1.99 -4.94
CA GLY A 53 2.08 -3.19 -4.12
C GLY A 53 3.02 -3.09 -2.92
N GLY A 54 3.53 -4.22 -2.46
CA GLY A 54 4.36 -4.28 -1.26
C GLY A 54 4.53 -5.68 -0.72
N THR A 55 4.75 -5.81 0.59
CA THR A 55 4.95 -7.12 1.23
C THR A 55 3.61 -7.86 1.36
N VAL A 56 3.67 -9.19 1.27
CA VAL A 56 2.48 -10.07 1.35
C VAL A 56 1.82 -9.97 2.72
N GLY A 57 2.61 -10.08 3.79
CA GLY A 57 2.09 -10.03 5.17
C GLY A 57 1.44 -8.69 5.52
N ASP A 58 2.06 -7.56 5.11
CA ASP A 58 1.49 -6.25 5.40
C ASP A 58 0.17 -6.02 4.66
N SER A 59 0.08 -6.51 3.41
CA SER A 59 -1.14 -6.44 2.60
C SER A 59 -2.25 -7.32 3.19
N GLN A 60 -1.91 -8.53 3.67
CA GLN A 60 -2.88 -9.45 4.30
C GLN A 60 -3.51 -8.86 5.56
N GLU A 61 -2.72 -8.28 6.46
CA GLU A 61 -3.25 -7.67 7.69
C GLU A 61 -4.23 -6.52 7.40
N ILE A 62 -3.90 -5.68 6.42
CA ILE A 62 -4.78 -4.59 5.97
C ILE A 62 -6.07 -5.17 5.36
N TYR A 63 -5.96 -6.15 4.47
CA TYR A 63 -7.10 -6.83 3.86
C TYR A 63 -8.05 -7.40 4.92
N ASP A 64 -7.54 -8.17 5.88
CA ASP A 64 -8.37 -8.78 6.93
C ASP A 64 -9.05 -7.71 7.81
N ALA A 65 -8.36 -6.60 8.09
CA ALA A 65 -8.94 -5.48 8.83
C ALA A 65 -10.08 -4.81 8.06
N LEU A 66 -9.91 -4.59 6.74
CA LEU A 66 -10.96 -4.07 5.87
C LEU A 66 -12.17 -5.01 5.83
N LYS A 67 -11.96 -6.33 5.67
CA LYS A 67 -13.04 -7.33 5.70
C LYS A 67 -13.82 -7.34 7.01
N ARG A 68 -13.16 -7.12 8.15
CA ARG A 68 -13.85 -6.97 9.44
C ARG A 68 -14.67 -5.68 9.51
N LEU A 69 -14.09 -4.57 9.07
CA LEU A 69 -14.73 -3.26 9.09
C LEU A 69 -15.96 -3.20 8.17
N GLN A 70 -15.90 -3.87 7.01
CA GLN A 70 -16.98 -3.99 6.01
C GLN A 70 -18.31 -4.47 6.60
N ARG A 71 -18.28 -5.21 7.73
CA ARG A 71 -19.50 -5.68 8.42
C ARG A 71 -20.32 -4.54 9.04
N LYS A 72 -19.70 -3.38 9.29
CA LYS A 72 -20.32 -2.25 10.00
C LYS A 72 -20.26 -0.93 9.22
N THR A 73 -19.29 -0.78 8.34
CA THR A 73 -19.03 0.45 7.57
C THR A 73 -18.98 0.10 6.09
N LYS A 74 -19.64 0.92 5.26
CA LYS A 74 -19.61 0.75 3.80
C LYS A 74 -18.23 1.12 3.24
N ILE A 75 -17.62 0.26 2.44
CA ILE A 75 -16.26 0.52 1.92
C ILE A 75 -16.28 0.58 0.39
N VAL A 76 -15.88 1.73 -0.15
CA VAL A 76 -15.63 1.93 -1.58
C VAL A 76 -14.15 2.21 -1.77
N ALA A 77 -13.46 1.35 -2.52
CA ALA A 77 -12.09 1.60 -2.95
C ALA A 77 -12.08 2.43 -4.24
N SER A 78 -11.12 3.34 -4.32
CA SER A 78 -10.81 4.09 -5.53
C SER A 78 -9.37 3.80 -5.93
N PHE A 79 -9.19 3.14 -7.08
CA PHE A 79 -7.86 2.91 -7.64
C PHE A 79 -7.36 4.19 -8.32
N GLY A 80 -6.17 4.61 -7.91
CA GLY A 80 -5.47 5.81 -8.35
C GLY A 80 -4.74 5.62 -9.66
N ASN A 81 -3.58 6.25 -9.80
CA ASN A 81 -2.76 6.09 -11.00
C ASN A 81 -2.28 4.63 -11.13
N ILE A 82 -1.77 4.07 -10.03
CA ILE A 82 -1.33 2.67 -9.94
C ILE A 82 -2.06 1.98 -8.78
N SER A 83 -2.60 0.80 -9.00
CA SER A 83 -3.16 -0.06 -7.94
C SER A 83 -2.91 -1.49 -8.33
N ALA A 84 -1.68 -1.95 -8.13
CA ALA A 84 -1.17 -3.23 -8.62
C ALA A 84 -0.69 -4.11 -7.45
N SER A 85 -0.66 -5.43 -7.65
CA SER A 85 -0.13 -6.40 -6.67
C SER A 85 -0.76 -6.20 -5.28
N GLY A 86 0.03 -5.93 -4.23
CA GLY A 86 -0.49 -5.62 -2.89
C GLY A 86 -1.58 -4.53 -2.85
N GLY A 87 -1.56 -3.57 -3.80
CA GLY A 87 -2.63 -2.57 -3.95
C GLY A 87 -3.97 -3.18 -4.38
N VAL A 88 -3.95 -4.14 -5.32
CA VAL A 88 -5.14 -4.95 -5.67
C VAL A 88 -5.57 -5.78 -4.47
N TYR A 89 -4.60 -6.40 -3.79
CA TYR A 89 -4.83 -7.27 -2.64
C TYR A 89 -5.67 -6.58 -1.56
N ILE A 90 -5.24 -5.40 -1.10
CA ILE A 90 -5.99 -4.64 -0.10
C ILE A 90 -7.31 -4.08 -0.66
N GLY A 91 -7.35 -3.80 -1.97
CA GLY A 91 -8.57 -3.37 -2.67
C GLY A 91 -9.69 -4.39 -2.59
N MET A 92 -9.37 -5.70 -2.56
CA MET A 92 -10.35 -6.78 -2.39
C MET A 92 -11.03 -6.76 -1.01
N GLY A 93 -10.53 -5.96 -0.07
CA GLY A 93 -11.16 -5.70 1.22
C GLY A 93 -12.40 -4.79 1.14
N ALA A 94 -12.63 -4.11 0.03
CA ALA A 94 -13.78 -3.22 -0.19
C ALA A 94 -15.01 -3.95 -0.78
N GLU A 95 -16.21 -3.40 -0.57
CA GLU A 95 -17.45 -3.90 -1.23
C GLU A 95 -17.47 -3.53 -2.71
N HIS A 96 -16.96 -2.35 -3.02
CA HIS A 96 -17.05 -1.73 -4.33
C HIS A 96 -15.71 -1.08 -4.69
N ILE A 97 -15.35 -1.15 -5.97
CA ILE A 97 -14.09 -0.65 -6.50
C ILE A 97 -14.37 0.17 -7.74
N VAL A 98 -13.88 1.41 -7.73
CA VAL A 98 -13.89 2.32 -8.88
C VAL A 98 -12.45 2.50 -9.37
N ALA A 99 -12.24 2.47 -10.68
CA ALA A 99 -10.95 2.77 -11.29
C ALA A 99 -11.09 3.74 -12.46
N ASN A 100 -10.06 4.56 -12.72
CA ASN A 100 -10.05 5.32 -13.97
C ASN A 100 -9.79 4.36 -15.13
N PRO A 101 -10.28 4.65 -16.36
CA PRO A 101 -10.01 3.80 -17.53
C PRO A 101 -8.51 3.54 -17.75
N GLY A 102 -7.67 4.54 -17.45
CA GLY A 102 -6.21 4.49 -17.57
C GLY A 102 -5.44 4.04 -16.32
N THR A 103 -6.11 3.71 -15.20
CA THR A 103 -5.45 3.18 -14.01
C THR A 103 -4.63 1.94 -14.37
N ILE A 104 -3.39 1.84 -13.91
CA ILE A 104 -2.57 0.64 -14.03
C ILE A 104 -2.88 -0.27 -12.84
N THR A 105 -3.48 -1.44 -13.09
CA THR A 105 -3.85 -2.40 -12.07
C THR A 105 -3.48 -3.83 -12.49
N GLY A 106 -3.98 -4.85 -11.79
CA GLY A 106 -3.55 -6.23 -11.95
C GLY A 106 -2.25 -6.49 -11.19
N SER A 107 -1.25 -7.07 -11.86
CA SER A 107 -0.04 -7.60 -11.21
C SER A 107 -0.39 -8.60 -10.10
N ILE A 108 -1.40 -9.43 -10.36
CA ILE A 108 -1.80 -10.48 -9.43
C ILE A 108 -0.80 -11.62 -9.60
N GLY A 109 0.13 -11.69 -8.66
CA GLY A 109 1.28 -12.57 -8.67
C GLY A 109 2.16 -12.27 -7.45
N VAL A 110 3.05 -13.20 -7.15
CA VAL A 110 4.04 -13.06 -6.08
C VAL A 110 5.41 -13.38 -6.66
N ILE A 111 6.39 -12.54 -6.36
CA ILE A 111 7.76 -12.74 -6.83
C ILE A 111 8.71 -12.68 -5.65
N LEU A 112 9.78 -13.43 -5.79
CA LEU A 112 10.98 -13.31 -4.97
C LEU A 112 12.17 -13.26 -5.91
N ARG A 113 13.10 -12.36 -5.63
CA ARG A 113 14.22 -12.07 -6.51
C ARG A 113 15.52 -12.06 -5.71
N GLY A 114 16.49 -12.84 -6.17
CA GLY A 114 17.90 -12.74 -5.78
C GLY A 114 18.75 -12.26 -6.96
N ASN A 115 19.98 -11.81 -6.68
CA ASN A 115 20.96 -11.48 -7.70
C ASN A 115 22.16 -12.41 -7.50
N ASN A 116 22.73 -12.96 -8.58
CA ASN A 116 24.00 -13.69 -8.51
C ASN A 116 25.13 -12.83 -9.11
N LEU A 117 26.15 -12.57 -8.29
CA LEU A 117 27.35 -11.79 -8.57
C LEU A 117 28.62 -12.64 -8.45
N GLU A 118 28.54 -13.96 -8.29
CA GLU A 118 29.66 -14.90 -8.18
C GLU A 118 30.78 -14.60 -9.19
N ARG A 119 30.43 -14.54 -10.48
CA ARG A 119 31.39 -14.25 -11.57
C ARG A 119 32.04 -12.87 -11.49
N LEU A 120 31.36 -11.88 -10.91
CA LEU A 120 31.93 -10.55 -10.72
C LEU A 120 32.93 -10.58 -9.57
N LEU A 121 32.58 -11.24 -8.46
CA LEU A 121 33.40 -11.37 -7.27
C LEU A 121 34.67 -12.19 -7.55
N ASP A 122 34.55 -13.26 -8.33
CA ASP A 122 35.69 -14.07 -8.78
C ASP A 122 36.72 -13.23 -9.55
N LYS A 123 36.26 -12.32 -10.42
CA LYS A 123 37.16 -11.44 -11.21
C LYS A 123 37.96 -10.47 -10.36
N VAL A 124 37.43 -10.07 -9.21
CA VAL A 124 38.12 -9.17 -8.26
C VAL A 124 38.78 -9.93 -7.11
N GLY A 125 38.83 -11.27 -7.19
CA GLY A 125 39.49 -12.13 -6.22
C GLY A 125 38.79 -12.22 -4.87
N VAL A 126 37.47 -11.94 -4.82
CA VAL A 126 36.68 -12.01 -3.59
C VAL A 126 35.94 -13.34 -3.51
N SER A 127 36.12 -14.06 -2.40
CA SER A 127 35.40 -15.31 -2.10
C SER A 127 34.96 -15.29 -0.64
N PHE A 128 33.67 -15.55 -0.39
CA PHE A 128 33.15 -15.65 0.96
C PHE A 128 33.34 -17.07 1.50
N LYS A 129 33.73 -17.19 2.78
CA LYS A 129 33.80 -18.47 3.50
C LYS A 129 32.61 -18.53 4.46
N VAL A 130 31.59 -19.30 4.10
CA VAL A 130 30.33 -19.38 4.84
C VAL A 130 30.35 -20.57 5.80
N VAL A 131 30.21 -20.29 7.11
CA VAL A 131 29.96 -21.30 8.14
C VAL A 131 28.53 -21.09 8.65
N LYS A 132 27.67 -22.10 8.52
CA LYS A 132 26.23 -21.98 8.77
C LYS A 132 25.71 -23.12 9.63
N SER A 133 24.71 -22.82 10.45
CA SER A 133 24.07 -23.78 11.36
C SER A 133 23.09 -24.74 10.66
N GLY A 134 22.78 -24.50 9.39
CA GLY A 134 21.92 -25.36 8.59
C GLY A 134 22.12 -25.11 7.09
N PRO A 135 21.79 -26.09 6.23
CA PRO A 135 22.15 -26.08 4.80
C PRO A 135 21.53 -24.91 4.01
N TYR A 136 20.37 -24.42 4.41
CA TYR A 136 19.59 -23.40 3.67
C TYR A 136 19.65 -21.99 4.29
N LYS A 137 20.52 -21.76 5.29
CA LYS A 137 20.56 -20.48 6.03
C LYS A 137 21.06 -19.30 5.19
N ASP A 138 21.68 -19.60 4.05
CA ASP A 138 22.25 -18.72 3.04
C ASP A 138 21.50 -18.85 1.70
N ILE A 139 20.25 -19.30 1.70
CA ILE A 139 19.43 -19.30 0.49
C ILE A 139 19.35 -17.89 -0.11
N LEU A 140 19.45 -17.77 -1.43
CA LEU A 140 19.61 -16.50 -2.16
C LEU A 140 20.90 -15.72 -1.84
N ALA A 141 21.94 -16.41 -1.35
CA ALA A 141 23.30 -15.87 -1.34
C ALA A 141 23.65 -15.27 -2.72
N PHE A 142 24.19 -14.06 -2.72
CA PHE A 142 24.46 -13.32 -3.96
C PHE A 142 25.77 -13.72 -4.61
N ASP A 143 26.56 -14.56 -3.95
CA ASP A 143 27.93 -14.93 -4.30
C ASP A 143 28.05 -16.37 -4.80
N ARG A 144 26.93 -17.05 -5.04
CA ARG A 144 26.87 -18.37 -5.66
C ARG A 144 25.55 -18.61 -6.39
N GLU A 145 25.55 -19.61 -7.28
CA GLU A 145 24.31 -20.14 -7.84
C GLU A 145 23.38 -20.76 -6.77
N ILE A 146 22.07 -20.62 -7.01
CA ILE A 146 21.04 -21.27 -6.21
C ILE A 146 20.91 -22.74 -6.59
N THR A 147 20.83 -23.61 -5.58
CA THR A 147 20.71 -25.06 -5.77
C THR A 147 19.27 -25.50 -6.08
N GLU A 148 19.08 -26.68 -6.68
CA GLU A 148 17.74 -27.20 -6.98
C GLU A 148 16.84 -27.40 -5.74
N PRO A 149 17.34 -27.92 -4.59
CA PRO A 149 16.55 -27.97 -3.36
C PRO A 149 16.12 -26.59 -2.87
N GLU A 150 17.00 -25.59 -2.97
CA GLU A 150 16.69 -24.20 -2.62
C GLU A 150 15.62 -23.60 -3.54
N LYS A 151 15.71 -23.82 -4.85
CA LYS A 151 14.68 -23.40 -5.81
C LYS A 151 13.32 -24.00 -5.47
N THR A 152 13.28 -25.29 -5.12
CA THR A 152 12.05 -25.99 -4.75
C THR A 152 11.42 -25.36 -3.51
N ILE A 153 12.21 -25.13 -2.45
CA ILE A 153 11.73 -24.48 -1.21
C ILE A 153 11.15 -23.09 -1.49
N LEU A 154 11.83 -22.28 -2.29
CA LEU A 154 11.35 -20.93 -2.63
C LEU A 154 10.10 -20.99 -3.51
N GLN A 155 10.02 -21.94 -4.45
CA GLN A 155 8.85 -22.10 -5.32
C GLN A 155 7.62 -22.47 -4.51
N GLU A 156 7.73 -23.41 -3.57
CA GLU A 156 6.63 -23.79 -2.67
C GLU A 156 6.14 -22.59 -1.84
N LEU A 157 7.06 -21.76 -1.33
CA LEU A 157 6.71 -20.54 -0.59
C LEU A 157 5.93 -19.53 -1.46
N ILE A 158 6.36 -19.37 -2.71
CA ILE A 158 5.71 -18.48 -3.67
C ILE A 158 4.34 -19.02 -4.07
N ASP A 159 4.22 -20.33 -4.31
CA ASP A 159 2.98 -20.98 -4.73
C ASP A 159 1.87 -20.85 -3.67
N VAL A 160 2.22 -21.01 -2.39
CA VAL A 160 1.29 -20.79 -1.27
C VAL A 160 0.78 -19.35 -1.27
N SER A 161 1.70 -18.38 -1.37
CA SER A 161 1.36 -16.96 -1.35
C SER A 161 0.52 -16.55 -2.57
N TYR A 162 0.85 -17.11 -3.74
CA TYR A 162 0.13 -16.88 -4.99
C TYR A 162 -1.29 -17.47 -4.93
N GLN A 163 -1.44 -18.70 -4.46
CA GLN A 163 -2.76 -19.33 -4.29
C GLN A 163 -3.65 -18.50 -3.35
N GLN A 164 -3.10 -18.00 -2.25
CA GLN A 164 -3.81 -17.13 -1.33
C GLN A 164 -4.28 -15.83 -2.02
N PHE A 165 -3.44 -15.23 -2.87
CA PHE A 165 -3.81 -14.02 -3.61
C PHE A 165 -4.92 -14.29 -4.64
N VAL A 166 -4.80 -15.36 -5.42
CA VAL A 166 -5.85 -15.78 -6.35
C VAL A 166 -7.18 -16.01 -5.62
N GLN A 167 -7.16 -16.69 -4.47
CA GLN A 167 -8.36 -16.92 -3.66
C GLN A 167 -8.94 -15.61 -3.13
N THR A 168 -8.09 -14.69 -2.67
CA THR A 168 -8.52 -13.37 -2.18
C THR A 168 -9.25 -12.57 -3.25
N VAL A 169 -8.74 -12.60 -4.49
CA VAL A 169 -9.40 -11.94 -5.63
C VAL A 169 -10.70 -12.67 -6.00
N ALA A 170 -10.69 -14.00 -6.04
CA ALA A 170 -11.88 -14.81 -6.34
C ALA A 170 -13.01 -14.52 -5.35
N ASP A 171 -12.71 -14.52 -4.04
CA ASP A 171 -13.67 -14.25 -2.97
C ASP A 171 -14.14 -12.79 -2.98
N GLY A 172 -13.22 -11.84 -3.13
CA GLY A 172 -13.53 -10.41 -3.14
C GLY A 172 -14.41 -10.01 -4.32
N ARG A 173 -14.24 -10.66 -5.48
CA ARG A 173 -14.94 -10.34 -6.73
C ARG A 173 -16.05 -11.34 -7.09
N LYS A 174 -16.23 -12.38 -6.27
CA LYS A 174 -17.18 -13.49 -6.52
C LYS A 174 -16.98 -14.15 -7.89
N LEU A 175 -15.71 -14.34 -8.25
CA LEU A 175 -15.30 -15.02 -9.48
C LEU A 175 -14.89 -16.46 -9.17
N ALA A 176 -15.03 -17.35 -10.15
CA ALA A 176 -14.40 -18.67 -10.06
C ALA A 176 -12.87 -18.53 -10.01
N VAL A 177 -12.21 -19.37 -9.23
CA VAL A 177 -10.74 -19.38 -9.08
C VAL A 177 -10.07 -19.54 -10.45
N GLU A 178 -10.63 -20.37 -11.31
CA GLU A 178 -10.16 -20.62 -12.68
C GLU A 178 -10.24 -19.37 -13.55
N THR A 179 -11.31 -18.59 -13.40
CA THR A 179 -11.46 -17.30 -14.08
C THR A 179 -10.38 -16.33 -13.62
N VAL A 180 -10.13 -16.24 -12.31
CA VAL A 180 -9.06 -15.37 -11.79
C VAL A 180 -7.69 -15.80 -12.33
N ARG A 181 -7.40 -17.11 -12.36
CA ARG A 181 -6.14 -17.64 -12.92
C ARG A 181 -5.92 -17.26 -14.38
N SER A 182 -6.97 -17.02 -15.16
CA SER A 182 -6.82 -16.59 -16.57
C SER A 182 -6.17 -15.21 -16.74
N PHE A 183 -6.20 -14.35 -15.70
CA PHE A 183 -5.60 -13.01 -15.72
C PHE A 183 -4.65 -12.74 -14.54
N ALA A 184 -4.39 -13.74 -13.69
CA ALA A 184 -3.52 -13.66 -12.53
C ALA A 184 -2.15 -14.28 -12.80
N ASP A 185 -1.44 -13.82 -13.82
CA ASP A 185 -0.10 -14.30 -14.19
C ASP A 185 0.98 -13.23 -13.98
N GLY A 186 0.70 -12.24 -13.12
CA GLY A 186 1.61 -11.13 -12.82
C GLY A 186 1.60 -9.98 -13.83
N ARG A 187 0.86 -10.08 -14.95
CA ARG A 187 0.75 -8.96 -15.89
C ARG A 187 -0.04 -7.79 -15.29
N VAL A 188 0.30 -6.57 -15.70
CA VAL A 188 -0.53 -5.38 -15.45
C VAL A 188 -1.56 -5.20 -16.57
N PHE A 189 -2.66 -4.52 -16.27
CA PHE A 189 -3.68 -4.13 -17.22
C PHE A 189 -4.36 -2.82 -16.81
N THR A 190 -5.10 -2.22 -17.74
CA THR A 190 -5.77 -0.93 -17.51
C THR A 190 -7.05 -1.09 -16.67
N GLY A 191 -7.54 -0.01 -16.07
CA GLY A 191 -8.83 -0.02 -15.37
C GLY A 191 -10.00 -0.42 -16.27
N GLN A 192 -9.94 -0.07 -17.56
CA GLN A 192 -10.91 -0.54 -18.56
C GLN A 192 -10.90 -2.07 -18.70
N GLN A 193 -9.71 -2.67 -18.80
CA GLN A 193 -9.57 -4.12 -18.86
C GLN A 193 -9.99 -4.78 -17.52
N ALA A 194 -9.68 -4.13 -16.39
CA ALA A 194 -10.07 -4.59 -15.07
C ALA A 194 -11.60 -4.67 -14.91
N LEU A 195 -12.35 -3.72 -15.49
CA LEU A 195 -13.82 -3.78 -15.49
C LEU A 195 -14.30 -5.00 -16.28
N ASN A 196 -13.76 -5.22 -17.47
CA ASN A 196 -14.14 -6.34 -18.33
C ASN A 196 -13.84 -7.71 -17.68
N LEU A 197 -12.77 -7.78 -16.88
CA LEU A 197 -12.37 -8.97 -16.12
C LEU A 197 -13.14 -9.13 -14.80
N GLY A 198 -13.99 -8.16 -14.42
CA GLY A 198 -14.73 -8.17 -13.16
C GLY A 198 -13.90 -7.83 -11.91
N LEU A 199 -12.66 -7.36 -12.08
CA LEU A 199 -11.79 -6.96 -10.97
C LEU A 199 -12.27 -5.65 -10.31
N VAL A 200 -12.86 -4.74 -11.09
CA VAL A 200 -13.45 -3.49 -10.60
C VAL A 200 -14.93 -3.42 -10.99
N ASP A 201 -15.70 -2.60 -10.29
CA ASP A 201 -17.15 -2.52 -10.47
C ASP A 201 -17.55 -1.40 -11.44
N ARG A 202 -16.81 -0.29 -11.43
CA ARG A 202 -17.12 0.89 -12.24
C ARG A 202 -15.87 1.59 -12.72
N LEU A 203 -16.01 2.25 -13.86
CA LEU A 203 -15.05 3.25 -14.30
C LEU A 203 -15.45 4.62 -13.75
N GLY A 204 -14.46 5.38 -13.29
CA GLY A 204 -14.68 6.70 -12.75
C GLY A 204 -13.47 7.23 -11.98
N THR A 205 -13.66 8.40 -11.43
CA THR A 205 -12.70 9.14 -10.62
C THR A 205 -12.85 8.81 -9.14
N GLU A 206 -11.99 9.41 -8.31
CA GLU A 206 -12.17 9.38 -6.85
C GLU A 206 -13.48 10.03 -6.42
N GLU A 207 -13.94 11.04 -7.14
CA GLU A 207 -15.19 11.74 -6.83
C GLU A 207 -16.40 10.84 -7.06
N ASP A 208 -16.38 10.03 -8.13
CA ASP A 208 -17.43 9.03 -8.38
C ASP A 208 -17.46 7.97 -7.27
N ALA A 209 -16.30 7.55 -6.77
CA ALA A 209 -16.19 6.65 -5.63
C ALA A 209 -16.72 7.29 -4.33
N ARG A 210 -16.47 8.59 -4.11
CA ARG A 210 -17.00 9.35 -2.98
C ARG A 210 -18.53 9.46 -3.03
N CYS A 211 -19.07 9.83 -4.18
CA CYS A 211 -20.52 9.92 -4.39
C CYS A 211 -21.17 8.56 -4.14
N TRP A 212 -20.59 7.49 -4.68
CA TRP A 212 -21.12 6.14 -4.46
C TRP A 212 -21.06 5.73 -2.98
N ALA A 213 -19.99 6.07 -2.26
CA ALA A 213 -19.90 5.84 -0.83
C ALA A 213 -20.97 6.62 -0.03
N ALA A 214 -21.29 7.86 -0.44
CA ALA A 214 -22.37 8.64 0.17
C ALA A 214 -23.74 7.97 -0.04
N GLU A 215 -24.03 7.55 -1.27
CA GLU A 215 -25.28 6.87 -1.62
C GLU A 215 -25.48 5.59 -0.79
N LEU A 216 -24.45 4.75 -0.70
CA LEU A 216 -24.48 3.49 0.07
C LEU A 216 -24.69 3.72 1.57
N ALA A 217 -24.25 4.87 2.08
CA ALA A 217 -24.43 5.29 3.46
C ALA A 217 -25.75 6.04 3.73
N GLY A 218 -26.58 6.28 2.70
CA GLY A 218 -27.78 7.09 2.82
C GLY A 218 -27.50 8.57 3.13
N LEU A 219 -26.39 9.10 2.62
CA LEU A 219 -25.98 10.50 2.75
C LEU A 219 -26.17 11.25 1.42
N ASP A 220 -26.22 12.58 1.46
CA ASP A 220 -26.37 13.44 0.28
C ASP A 220 -25.06 13.44 -0.54
N PRO A 221 -25.02 12.90 -1.78
CA PRO A 221 -23.80 12.78 -2.56
C PRO A 221 -23.15 14.13 -2.90
N GLU A 222 -23.94 15.19 -3.08
CA GLU A 222 -23.45 16.51 -3.46
C GLU A 222 -22.84 17.28 -2.28
N LYS A 223 -23.33 17.02 -1.05
CA LYS A 223 -22.95 17.81 0.14
C LYS A 223 -22.02 17.08 1.09
N THR A 224 -21.96 15.75 1.03
CA THR A 224 -21.25 14.95 2.02
C THR A 224 -19.73 15.09 1.84
N ARG A 225 -19.07 15.64 2.87
CA ARG A 225 -17.62 15.83 2.88
C ARG A 225 -16.88 14.60 3.39
N CYS A 226 -15.70 14.37 2.82
CA CYS A 226 -14.73 13.42 3.37
C CYS A 226 -14.00 14.01 4.58
N PHE A 227 -13.74 13.17 5.57
CA PHE A 227 -12.81 13.41 6.66
C PHE A 227 -11.56 12.57 6.41
N THR A 228 -10.48 13.19 5.95
CA THR A 228 -9.22 12.51 5.70
C THR A 228 -8.52 12.17 7.00
N LEU A 229 -8.24 10.89 7.21
CA LEU A 229 -7.40 10.41 8.30
C LEU A 229 -5.94 10.52 7.88
N GLU A 230 -5.37 11.71 8.10
CA GLU A 230 -3.97 11.99 7.80
C GLU A 230 -3.01 11.30 8.78
N GLU A 231 -1.77 11.11 8.32
CA GLU A 231 -0.66 10.81 9.21
C GLU A 231 -0.52 11.88 10.29
N ARG A 232 -0.36 11.44 11.54
CA ARG A 232 0.05 12.35 12.61
C ARG A 232 1.47 12.82 12.31
N LYS A 233 1.60 13.94 11.59
CA LYS A 233 2.89 14.61 11.42
C LYS A 233 3.47 14.91 12.81
N PRO A 234 4.75 14.59 13.08
CA PRO A 234 5.38 14.91 14.35
C PRO A 234 5.26 16.41 14.65
N LEU A 235 5.13 16.77 15.93
CA LEU A 235 4.87 18.14 16.38
C LEU A 235 5.88 19.17 15.85
N LEU A 236 7.12 18.78 15.62
CA LEU A 236 8.18 19.62 15.02
C LEU A 236 7.79 20.14 13.63
N ASN A 237 7.17 19.30 12.78
CA ASN A 237 6.73 19.71 11.45
C ASN A 237 5.54 20.68 11.48
N ARG A 238 4.77 20.72 12.58
CA ARG A 238 3.68 21.70 12.77
C ARG A 238 4.18 23.07 13.18
N LEU A 239 5.28 23.15 13.94
CA LEU A 239 5.90 24.43 14.31
C LEU A 239 6.60 25.07 13.11
N VAL A 240 7.37 24.28 12.36
CA VAL A 240 8.08 24.73 11.15
C VAL A 240 7.10 25.26 10.09
N SER A 241 5.93 24.63 9.93
CA SER A 241 4.89 25.09 8.99
C SER A 241 4.16 26.38 9.42
N ARG A 242 4.38 26.87 10.64
CA ARG A 242 3.74 28.10 11.16
C ARG A 242 4.68 29.31 11.09
N GLU A 243 5.99 29.09 11.04
CA GLU A 243 7.03 30.10 10.76
C GLU A 243 7.41 30.18 9.27
N SER A 244 6.94 29.23 8.45
CA SER A 244 7.26 29.14 7.02
C SER A 244 6.69 30.27 6.13
N SER A 245 5.87 31.18 6.66
CA SER A 245 5.48 32.40 5.94
C SER A 245 6.58 33.46 5.88
N GLN A 246 7.59 33.38 6.77
CA GLN A 246 8.81 34.19 6.69
C GLN A 246 10.02 33.39 6.16
N PHE A 247 10.06 32.07 6.41
CA PHE A 247 11.15 31.20 5.98
C PHE A 247 11.16 30.88 4.47
N SER A 248 10.02 31.00 3.79
CA SER A 248 9.90 30.78 2.34
C SER A 248 10.69 31.80 1.50
N GLN A 249 11.01 32.98 2.04
CA GLN A 249 11.90 33.94 1.38
C GLN A 249 13.39 33.58 1.53
N LEU A 250 13.78 32.88 2.59
CA LEU A 250 15.16 32.44 2.83
C LEU A 250 15.48 31.10 2.14
N ALA A 251 14.48 30.21 2.02
CA ALA A 251 14.60 28.91 1.33
C ALA A 251 14.74 29.04 -0.21
N ALA A 252 14.43 30.20 -0.79
CA ALA A 252 14.63 30.48 -2.21
C ALA A 252 16.08 30.82 -2.57
N LEU A 253 16.99 30.91 -1.58
CA LEU A 253 18.42 31.07 -1.84
C LEU A 253 19.01 29.72 -2.26
N PRO A 254 19.67 29.63 -3.44
CA PRO A 254 20.13 28.36 -4.01
C PRO A 254 21.18 27.61 -3.16
N GLY A 255 21.73 28.24 -2.11
CA GLY A 255 22.60 27.57 -1.14
C GLY A 255 21.87 26.87 0.02
N PHE A 256 20.67 27.34 0.40
CA PHE A 256 19.95 26.89 1.59
C PHE A 256 19.06 25.67 1.33
N ALA A 257 18.39 25.62 0.17
CA ALA A 257 17.59 24.45 -0.22
C ALA A 257 18.46 23.18 -0.35
N THR A 258 19.62 23.33 -1.01
CA THR A 258 20.58 22.25 -1.24
C THR A 258 21.18 21.70 0.04
N SER A 259 21.33 22.54 1.08
CA SER A 259 21.87 22.12 2.38
C SER A 259 20.81 21.44 3.26
N ILE A 260 19.53 21.79 3.11
CA ILE A 260 18.43 21.06 3.76
C ILE A 260 18.25 19.67 3.14
N GLU A 261 18.28 19.55 1.81
CA GLU A 261 18.20 18.26 1.13
C GLU A 261 19.38 17.34 1.50
N TRP A 262 20.59 17.90 1.64
CA TRP A 262 21.77 17.17 2.11
C TRP A 262 21.61 16.67 3.55
N LEU A 263 21.11 17.52 4.45
CA LEU A 263 20.84 17.15 5.84
C LEU A 263 19.76 16.07 5.97
N GLU A 264 18.70 16.15 5.17
CA GLU A 264 17.66 15.11 5.11
C GLU A 264 18.21 13.79 4.58
N PHE A 265 19.05 13.83 3.54
CA PHE A 265 19.72 12.65 3.02
C PHE A 265 20.63 11.99 4.07
N GLU A 266 21.48 12.77 4.76
CA GLU A 266 22.34 12.26 5.84
C GLU A 266 21.53 11.67 7.00
N LEU A 267 20.49 12.37 7.47
CA LEU A 267 19.64 11.86 8.57
C LEU A 267 18.89 10.58 8.19
N SER A 268 18.45 10.46 6.93
CA SER A 268 17.75 9.27 6.45
C SER A 268 18.63 8.04 6.33
N THR A 269 19.95 8.23 6.16
CA THR A 269 20.91 7.15 5.90
C THR A 269 21.69 6.74 7.14
N SER A 270 22.15 7.67 7.98
CA SER A 270 22.98 7.39 9.17
C SER A 270 22.31 7.67 10.52
N GLY A 271 21.09 8.22 10.54
CA GLY A 271 20.38 8.57 11.78
C GLY A 271 20.98 9.76 12.57
N LEU A 272 22.11 10.31 12.12
CA LEU A 272 22.77 11.53 12.57
C LEU A 272 23.47 12.21 11.38
N PRO A 273 23.65 13.55 11.38
CA PRO A 273 24.43 14.25 10.36
C PRO A 273 25.90 13.84 10.42
N LEU A 274 26.50 13.51 9.26
CA LEU A 274 27.84 12.88 9.17
C LEU A 274 28.96 13.78 9.70
N TRP A 275 28.78 15.09 9.65
CA TRP A 275 29.72 16.09 10.16
C TRP A 275 29.75 16.23 11.69
N LEU A 276 28.84 15.55 12.40
CA LEU A 276 28.87 15.38 13.86
C LEU A 276 29.55 14.07 14.29
N TYR A 277 29.95 13.21 13.36
CA TYR A 277 30.75 12.03 13.65
C TYR A 277 32.18 12.46 13.99
N ARG A 278 32.57 12.30 15.26
CA ARG A 278 33.97 12.30 15.67
C ARG A 278 34.38 10.83 15.91
N PRO A 279 35.46 10.33 15.29
CA PRO A 279 35.94 8.97 15.48
C PRO A 279 36.34 8.69 16.93
#